data_AF-A0A7W1QNW0-F1
#
_entry.id   AF-A0A7W1QNW0-F1
#
_cell.length_a   1.000
_cell.length_b   1.000
_cell.length_c   1.000
_cell.angle_alpha   90.00
_cell.angle_beta   90.00
_cell.angle_gamma   90.00
#
_symmetry.space_group_name_H-M   'P 1'
#
loop_
_entity.id
_entity.type
_entity.pdbx_description
1 polymer ?
#
loop_
_entity_poly.entity_id
_entity_poly.type
_entity_poly.pdbx_seq_one_letter_code
_entity_poly.pdbx_strand_id
1 'polypeptide(L)' 'SLVRGRFGEEAGEELVRSFGFKKLPLHDPYQAPIGAVLVYGTRRAAGHVEIRTKTGFVSDFRNEKSSRRPLIGVYAKV' A
#
# COMPACT_ATOMS: atom_id res chain seq x y z
N SER A 1 -22.42 14.21 7.19
CA SER A 1 -21.41 13.27 7.70
C SER A 1 -20.15 13.45 6.87
N LEU A 2 -19.15 14.18 7.39
CA LEU A 2 -17.89 14.48 6.68
C LEU A 2 -17.08 13.19 6.54
N VAL A 3 -16.78 12.80 5.30
CA VAL A 3 -15.94 11.64 4.97
C VAL A 3 -14.51 11.94 5.41
N ARG A 4 -14.15 11.48 6.62
CA ARG A 4 -12.80 11.57 7.17
C ARG A 4 -11.94 10.41 6.62
N GLY A 5 -10.96 10.75 5.78
CA GLY A 5 -9.68 10.04 5.59
C GLY A 5 -9.70 8.51 5.43
N ARG A 6 -10.38 7.96 4.41
CA ARG A 6 -10.36 6.52 4.08
C ARG A 6 -9.68 6.14 2.76
N PHE A 7 -9.02 7.08 2.08
CA PHE A 7 -8.45 6.84 0.74
C PHE A 7 -7.49 5.64 0.63
N GLY A 8 -6.72 5.34 1.68
CA GLY A 8 -5.81 4.18 1.66
C GLY A 8 -6.56 2.85 1.62
N GLU A 9 -7.51 2.66 2.51
CA GLU A 9 -8.33 1.43 2.57
C GLU A 9 -9.17 1.27 1.29
N GLU A 10 -9.77 2.36 0.81
CA GLU A 10 -10.52 2.40 -0.45
C GLU A 10 -9.64 2.04 -1.66
N ALA A 11 -8.39 2.53 -1.72
CA ALA A 11 -7.45 2.15 -2.77
C ALA A 11 -7.14 0.65 -2.75
N GLY A 12 -6.99 0.06 -1.55
CA GLY A 12 -6.82 -1.38 -1.40
C GLY A 12 -8.00 -2.20 -1.95
N GLU A 13 -9.22 -1.77 -1.65
CA GLU A 13 -10.45 -2.39 -2.16
C GLU A 13 -10.56 -2.26 -3.69
N GLU A 14 -10.23 -1.09 -4.23
CA GLU A 14 -10.28 -0.83 -5.67
C GLU A 14 -9.28 -1.70 -6.45
N LEU A 15 -8.05 -1.86 -5.93
CA LEU A 15 -7.04 -2.75 -6.53
C LEU A 15 -7.57 -4.17 -6.72
N VAL A 16 -8.32 -4.69 -5.73
CA VAL A 16 -8.90 -6.03 -5.80
C VAL A 16 -10.09 -6.05 -6.75
N ARG A 17 -11.05 -5.13 -6.57
CA ARG A 17 -12.33 -5.14 -7.30
C ARG A 17 -12.17 -4.86 -8.79
N SER A 18 -11.31 -3.91 -9.14
CA SER A 18 -11.25 -3.36 -10.51
C SER A 18 -9.99 -3.79 -11.27
N PHE A 19 -8.91 -4.12 -10.57
CA PHE A 19 -7.59 -4.32 -11.19
C PHE A 19 -7.04 -5.73 -11.05
N GLY A 20 -7.77 -6.65 -10.41
CA GLY A 20 -7.40 -8.06 -10.30
C GLY A 20 -6.23 -8.35 -9.35
N PHE A 21 -5.92 -7.43 -8.44
CA PHE A 21 -4.96 -7.71 -7.38
C PHE A 21 -5.56 -8.62 -6.32
N LYS A 22 -4.70 -9.29 -5.55
CA LYS A 22 -5.08 -10.00 -4.34
C LYS A 22 -4.35 -9.41 -3.14
N LYS A 23 -5.06 -9.27 -2.02
CA LYS A 23 -4.45 -8.94 -0.73
C LYS A 23 -3.66 -10.15 -0.24
N LEU A 24 -2.37 -9.98 0.00
CA LEU A 24 -1.51 -11.02 0.53
C LEU A 24 -1.54 -11.01 2.07
N PRO A 25 -1.39 -12.18 2.72
CA PRO A 25 -1.27 -12.27 4.18
C PRO A 25 0.15 -11.88 4.64
N LEU A 26 0.63 -10.72 4.18
CA LEU A 26 1.94 -10.17 4.50
C LEU A 26 1.79 -8.92 5.37
N HIS A 27 2.59 -8.87 6.43
CA HIS A 27 2.63 -7.75 7.38
C HIS A 27 3.97 -7.01 7.37
N ASP A 28 4.95 -7.54 6.64
CA ASP A 28 6.28 -6.95 6.47
C ASP A 28 6.42 -6.39 5.04
N PRO A 29 6.62 -5.07 4.86
CA PRO A 29 6.75 -4.47 3.53
C PRO A 29 7.97 -4.99 2.74
N TYR A 30 8.99 -5.51 3.42
CA TYR A 30 10.19 -6.04 2.76
C TYR A 30 10.01 -7.44 2.17
N GLN A 31 9.01 -8.18 2.66
CA GLN A 31 8.61 -9.49 2.13
C GLN A 31 7.64 -9.39 0.95
N ALA A 32 7.13 -8.19 0.65
CA ALA A 32 6.27 -7.97 -0.50
C ALA A 32 7.01 -8.32 -1.81
N PRO A 33 6.35 -8.98 -2.78
CA PRO A 33 6.95 -9.25 -4.07
C PRO A 33 7.19 -7.94 -4.84
N ILE A 34 8.16 -7.95 -5.76
CA ILE A 34 8.43 -6.78 -6.63
C ILE A 34 7.17 -6.46 -7.44
N GLY A 35 6.83 -5.17 -7.52
CA GLY A 35 5.62 -4.69 -8.17
C GLY A 35 4.37 -4.74 -7.30
N ALA A 36 4.45 -5.29 -6.07
CA ALA A 36 3.36 -5.21 -5.12
C ALA A 36 3.07 -3.76 -4.71
N VAL A 37 1.80 -3.47 -4.50
CA VAL A 37 1.32 -2.20 -3.96
C VAL A 37 1.14 -2.35 -2.45
N LEU A 38 1.77 -1.48 -1.68
CA LEU A 38 1.68 -1.41 -0.23
C LEU A 38 0.83 -0.20 0.14
N VAL A 39 -0.20 -0.44 0.95
CA VAL A 39 -1.10 0.59 1.44
C VAL A 39 -0.84 0.79 2.91
N TYR A 40 -0.58 2.03 3.29
CA TYR A 40 -0.34 2.44 4.67
C TYR A 40 -1.44 3.39 5.15
N GLY A 41 -1.85 3.20 6.39
CA GLY A 41 -2.84 4.02 7.06
C GLY A 41 -2.18 5.18 7.80
N THR A 42 -3.01 6.07 8.33
CA THR A 42 -2.57 7.12 9.26
C THR A 42 -3.75 7.53 10.11
N ARG A 43 -3.48 8.01 11.32
CA ARG A 43 -4.54 8.44 12.25
C ARG A 43 -5.10 9.84 11.94
N ARG A 44 -4.43 10.63 11.09
CA ARG A 44 -4.69 12.08 10.97
C ARG A 44 -4.64 12.66 9.55
N ALA A 45 -4.39 11.87 8.51
CA ALA A 45 -4.22 12.37 7.12
C ALA A 45 -4.77 11.37 6.09
N ALA A 46 -4.61 11.65 4.79
CA ALA A 46 -4.81 10.64 3.75
C ALA A 46 -3.79 9.50 3.91
N GLY A 47 -4.18 8.28 3.52
CA GLY A 47 -3.29 7.12 3.49
C GLY A 47 -2.08 7.34 2.59
N HIS A 48 -1.08 6.46 2.69
CA HIS A 48 0.11 6.49 1.84
C HIS A 48 0.21 5.20 1.04
N VAL A 49 0.64 5.28 -0.21
CA VAL A 49 0.78 4.11 -1.09
C VAL A 49 2.21 4.07 -1.62
N GLU A 50 2.79 2.86 -1.65
CA GLU A 50 4.10 2.61 -2.23
C GLU A 50 4.05 1.40 -3.15
N ILE A 51 4.93 1.35 -4.14
CA ILE A 51 5.19 0.17 -4.97
C ILE A 51 6.52 -0.44 -4.54
N ARG A 52 6.56 -1.76 -4.29
CA ARG A 52 7.79 -2.48 -4.02
C ARG A 52 8.65 -2.55 -5.29
N THR A 53 9.91 -2.17 -5.17
CA THR A 53 10.90 -2.31 -6.24
C THR A 53 11.99 -3.28 -5.81
N LYS A 54 12.89 -3.63 -6.75
CA LYS A 54 14.05 -4.51 -6.47
C LYS A 54 14.90 -4.06 -5.30
N THR A 55 15.07 -2.75 -5.12
CA THR A 55 16.00 -2.18 -4.14
C THR A 55 15.34 -1.26 -3.11
N GLY A 56 14.02 -1.11 -3.13
CA GLY A 56 13.34 -0.15 -2.26
C GLY A 56 11.86 0.00 -2.56
N PHE A 57 11.37 1.21 -2.45
CA PHE A 57 9.96 1.58 -2.52
C PHE A 57 9.82 2.86 -3.34
N VAL A 58 8.74 2.96 -4.13
CA VAL A 58 8.44 4.15 -4.92
C VAL A 58 7.04 4.64 -4.58
N SER A 59 6.94 5.93 -4.27
CA SER A 59 5.71 6.71 -4.18
C SER A 59 5.88 7.92 -5.11
N ASP A 60 5.48 9.12 -4.71
CA ASP A 60 5.91 10.37 -5.36
C ASP A 60 7.45 10.51 -5.38
N PHE A 61 8.12 9.83 -4.45
CA PHE A 61 9.58 9.75 -4.35
C PHE A 61 10.08 8.30 -4.33
N ARG A 62 11.31 8.10 -4.81
CA ARG A 62 12.06 6.85 -4.65
C ARG A 62 12.76 6.84 -3.29
N ASN A 63 12.52 5.79 -2.51
CA ASN A 63 13.15 5.57 -1.21
C ASN A 63 13.72 4.15 -1.10
N GLU A 64 14.83 4.00 -0.38
CA GLU A 64 15.38 2.67 -0.06
C GLU A 64 14.60 1.98 1.08
N LYS A 65 14.01 2.76 1.98
CA LYS A 65 13.27 2.28 3.14
C LYS A 65 11.77 2.49 2.96
N SER A 66 10.98 1.56 3.50
CA SER A 66 9.52 1.65 3.47
C SER A 66 9.00 2.81 4.32
N SER A 67 7.74 3.17 4.11
CA SER A 67 7.04 4.07 5.03
C SER A 67 7.10 3.56 6.48
N ARG A 68 7.22 4.49 7.44
CA ARG A 68 7.11 4.20 8.88
C ARG A 68 5.65 4.17 9.37
N ARG A 69 4.70 4.43 8.48
CA ARG A 69 3.27 4.43 8.76
C ARG A 69 2.77 2.99 8.97
N PRO A 70 1.67 2.76 9.70
CA PRO A 70 1.10 1.43 9.84
C PRO A 70 0.73 0.82 8.49
N LEU A 71 1.26 -0.36 8.18
CA LEU A 71 0.92 -1.11 6.97
C LEU A 71 -0.48 -1.72 7.13
N ILE A 72 -1.36 -1.45 6.16
CA ILE A 72 -2.76 -1.90 6.14
C ILE A 72 -2.94 -3.10 5.21
N GLY A 73 -2.16 -3.15 4.13
CA GLY A 73 -2.17 -4.28 3.23
C GLY A 73 -1.07 -4.25 2.19
N VAL A 74 -0.74 -5.45 1.72
CA VAL A 74 0.11 -5.69 0.56
C VAL A 74 -0.74 -6.34 -0.51
N TYR A 75 -0.72 -5.79 -1.72
CA TYR A 75 -1.54 -6.22 -2.83
C TYR A 75 -0.65 -6.55 -4.02
N ALA A 76 -0.82 -7.72 -4.62
CA ALA A 76 -0.07 -8.11 -5.80
C ALA A 76 -0.99 -8.78 -6.84
N LYS A 77 -0.60 -8.68 -8.11
CA LYS A 77 -1.15 -9.56 -9.14
C LYS A 77 -0.42 -10.90 -9.03
N VAL A 78 -1.19 -11.96 -8.89
CA VAL A 78 -0.74 -13.36 -8.88
C VAL A 78 -1.35 -14.12 -10.02
#